data_AF-A0A4U0VSC3-F1
#
_entry.id   AF-A0A4U0VSC3-F1
#
_cell.length_a   1.000
_cell.length_b   1.000
_cell.length_c   1.000
_cell.angle_alpha   90.00
_cell.angle_beta   90.00
_cell.angle_gamma   90.00
#
_symmetry.space_group_name_H-M   'P 1'
#
loop_
_entity.id
_entity.type
_entity.pdbx_description
1 polymer ?
#
loop_
_entity_poly.entity_id
_entity_poly.type
_entity_poly.pdbx_seq_one_letter_code
_entity_poly.pdbx_strand_id
1 'polypeptide(L)'
;MPEPEYTPQTYLEYHKRDFQVIEALKSLILTRCQSFLRSDTVAALSSTDAEMAKPVDDALYRIWSFCLLFGSNKNREDDLVGQLDWLRGGAVAHQRSCTSTIVSVVNDFDVADTNGVLFSPPDCFGAGNHPGDGLSAEELYAMTELWNCLSVLIQGFQGCTDQAREYGVFDPTCIGGGDVDGEEAMLEEWHYYLLTLGPARILDLANAFSPTRGSVVSGFALAKAKNLTQWTPPYPTSSRATFLKEAVAKVYEQKIALRFSAMPAKLEMQEVKRKRVASLAEELRLRRSSSEYKRLPLISAERPMSEWST
;
A
#
# COMPACT_ATOMS: atom_id res chain seq x y z
N MET A 1 24.81 13.58 -5.28
CA MET A 1 25.46 12.38 -5.85
C MET A 1 25.19 12.41 -7.36
N PRO A 2 26.19 12.22 -8.23
CA PRO A 2 25.95 12.20 -9.68
C PRO A 2 24.98 11.05 -10.03
N GLU A 3 24.14 11.26 -11.04
CA GLU A 3 23.25 10.20 -11.52
C GLU A 3 24.08 8.99 -11.98
N PRO A 4 23.73 7.76 -11.55
CA PRO A 4 24.43 6.58 -12.00
C PRO A 4 24.26 6.43 -13.51
N GLU A 5 25.39 6.43 -14.23
CA GLU A 5 25.40 6.22 -15.67
C GLU A 5 25.08 4.75 -15.96
N TYR A 6 23.88 4.47 -16.45
CA TYR A 6 23.47 3.13 -16.83
C TYR A 6 23.98 2.81 -18.22
N THR A 7 24.82 1.78 -18.31
CA THR A 7 25.16 1.14 -19.58
C THR A 7 24.23 -0.05 -19.79
N PRO A 8 24.02 -0.52 -21.03
CA PRO A 8 23.24 -1.73 -21.28
C PRO A 8 23.75 -2.95 -20.48
N GLN A 9 25.08 -3.03 -20.26
CA GLN A 9 25.69 -4.09 -19.48
C GLN A 9 25.32 -3.99 -18.00
N THR A 10 25.49 -2.82 -17.38
CA THR A 10 25.15 -2.63 -15.96
C THR A 10 23.65 -2.80 -15.70
N TYR A 11 22.80 -2.38 -16.65
CA TYR A 11 21.37 -2.66 -16.61
C TYR A 11 21.07 -4.17 -16.58
N LEU A 12 21.66 -4.94 -17.49
CA LEU A 12 21.44 -6.39 -17.55
C LEU A 12 21.94 -7.11 -16.28
N GLU A 13 23.08 -6.67 -15.75
CA GLU A 13 23.65 -7.20 -14.50
C GLU A 13 22.72 -6.95 -13.30
N TYR A 14 22.20 -5.73 -13.16
CA TYR A 14 21.25 -5.39 -12.10
C TYR A 14 19.93 -6.14 -12.27
N HIS A 15 19.37 -6.18 -13.47
CA HIS A 15 18.16 -6.93 -13.76
C HIS A 15 18.31 -8.41 -13.40
N LYS A 16 19.44 -9.03 -13.78
CA LYS A 16 19.72 -10.43 -13.45
C LYS A 16 19.81 -10.66 -11.94
N ARG A 17 20.49 -9.78 -11.22
CA ARG A 17 20.60 -9.86 -9.75
C ARG A 17 19.23 -9.73 -9.10
N ASP A 18 18.44 -8.74 -9.50
CA ASP A 18 17.15 -8.45 -8.89
C ASP A 18 16.16 -9.59 -9.16
N PHE A 19 16.17 -10.14 -10.38
CA PHE A 19 15.44 -11.36 -10.72
C PHE A 19 15.80 -12.54 -9.82
N GLN A 20 17.10 -12.77 -9.55
CA GLN A 20 17.53 -13.84 -8.66
C GLN A 20 17.04 -13.65 -7.22
N VAL A 21 16.96 -12.40 -6.74
CA VAL A 21 16.42 -12.10 -5.41
C VAL A 21 14.94 -12.44 -5.35
N ILE A 22 14.16 -12.03 -6.37
CA ILE A 22 12.72 -12.34 -6.44
C ILE A 22 12.48 -13.86 -6.46
N GLU A 23 13.20 -14.61 -7.30
CA GLU A 23 13.07 -16.07 -7.38
C GLU A 23 13.41 -16.77 -6.05
N ALA A 24 14.46 -16.32 -5.37
CA ALA A 24 14.84 -16.86 -4.07
C ALA A 24 13.78 -16.54 -3.00
N LEU A 25 13.21 -15.33 -3.02
CA LEU A 25 12.13 -14.95 -2.12
C LEU A 25 10.86 -15.76 -2.37
N LYS A 26 10.46 -15.96 -3.62
CA LYS A 26 9.31 -16.82 -3.97
C LYS A 26 9.46 -18.21 -3.39
N SER A 27 10.65 -18.80 -3.53
CA SER A 27 10.97 -20.11 -2.96
C SER A 27 10.84 -20.13 -1.43
N LEU A 28 11.34 -19.08 -0.74
CA LEU A 28 11.24 -18.97 0.71
C LEU A 28 9.79 -18.73 1.18
N ILE A 29 9.04 -17.86 0.49
CA ILE A 29 7.64 -17.57 0.78
C ILE A 29 6.80 -18.84 0.62
N LEU A 30 6.99 -19.58 -0.48
CA LEU A 30 6.30 -20.85 -0.67
C LEU A 30 6.62 -21.84 0.46
N THR A 31 7.89 -21.93 0.85
CA THR A 31 8.30 -22.88 1.90
C THR A 31 7.79 -22.50 3.30
N ARG A 32 7.80 -21.21 3.65
CA ARG A 32 7.57 -20.75 5.03
C ARG A 32 6.18 -20.15 5.28
N CYS A 33 5.49 -19.73 4.22
CA CYS A 33 4.25 -18.97 4.34
C CYS A 33 3.03 -19.68 3.72
N GLN A 34 3.21 -20.82 3.04
CA GLN A 34 2.12 -21.53 2.36
C GLN A 34 0.91 -21.82 3.23
N SER A 35 1.07 -22.02 4.54
CA SER A 35 -0.03 -22.34 5.46
C SER A 35 -1.09 -21.23 5.60
N PHE A 36 -0.75 -19.98 5.27
CA PHE A 36 -1.64 -18.84 5.40
C PHE A 36 -1.81 -18.03 4.10
N LEU A 37 -1.27 -18.52 2.99
CA LEU A 37 -1.46 -17.94 1.67
C LEU A 37 -2.75 -18.45 1.01
N ARG A 38 -3.37 -17.61 0.17
CA ARG A 38 -4.47 -18.05 -0.70
C ARG A 38 -3.99 -19.14 -1.66
N SER A 39 -4.90 -20.04 -2.03
CA SER A 39 -4.65 -21.13 -2.98
C SER A 39 -4.05 -20.63 -4.30
N ASP A 40 -4.57 -19.52 -4.81
CA ASP A 40 -4.17 -18.96 -6.10
C ASP A 40 -2.73 -18.41 -6.02
N THR A 41 -2.37 -17.79 -4.89
CA THR A 41 -1.00 -17.32 -4.64
C THR A 41 -0.02 -18.48 -4.52
N VAL A 42 -0.41 -19.58 -3.85
CA VAL A 42 0.41 -20.80 -3.77
C VAL A 42 0.58 -21.44 -5.15
N ALA A 43 -0.48 -21.49 -5.95
CA ALA A 43 -0.42 -21.99 -7.32
C ALA A 43 0.51 -21.13 -8.19
N ALA A 44 0.41 -19.80 -8.09
CA ALA A 44 1.28 -18.87 -8.80
C ALA A 44 2.76 -19.02 -8.39
N LEU A 45 3.04 -19.17 -7.08
CA LEU A 45 4.39 -19.38 -6.55
C LEU A 45 5.04 -20.70 -6.98
N SER A 46 4.24 -21.75 -7.18
CA SER A 46 4.71 -23.08 -7.59
C SER A 46 4.71 -23.31 -9.10
N SER A 47 4.11 -22.39 -9.86
CA SER A 47 4.01 -22.47 -11.31
C SER A 47 5.34 -22.16 -12.00
N THR A 48 5.66 -22.92 -13.05
CA THR A 48 6.74 -22.60 -14.01
C THR A 48 6.25 -21.76 -15.18
N ASP A 49 4.94 -21.54 -15.30
CA ASP A 49 4.33 -20.65 -16.29
C ASP A 49 4.45 -19.20 -15.84
N ALA A 50 5.11 -18.38 -16.66
CA ALA A 50 5.36 -16.96 -16.43
C ALA A 50 4.06 -16.15 -16.27
N GLU A 51 3.00 -16.48 -17.00
CA GLU A 51 1.74 -15.74 -16.91
C GLU A 51 1.02 -16.02 -15.58
N MET A 52 1.09 -17.26 -15.09
CA MET A 52 0.54 -17.63 -13.78
C MET A 52 1.36 -17.03 -12.62
N ALA A 53 2.67 -16.92 -12.77
CA ALA A 53 3.55 -16.31 -11.77
C ALA A 53 3.49 -14.77 -11.74
N LYS A 54 3.08 -14.15 -12.86
CA LYS A 54 3.06 -12.70 -13.07
C LYS A 54 2.44 -11.90 -11.91
N PRO A 55 1.27 -12.27 -11.33
CA PRO A 55 0.69 -11.46 -10.25
C PRO A 55 1.57 -11.39 -8.99
N VAL A 56 2.31 -12.47 -8.70
CA VAL A 56 3.25 -12.54 -7.57
C VAL A 56 4.50 -11.73 -7.89
N ASP A 57 5.06 -11.90 -9.08
CA ASP A 57 6.25 -11.17 -9.52
C ASP A 57 6.00 -9.66 -9.51
N ASP A 58 4.90 -9.21 -10.14
CA ASP A 58 4.50 -7.81 -10.19
C ASP A 58 4.29 -7.23 -8.77
N ALA A 59 3.67 -7.98 -7.87
CA ALA A 59 3.48 -7.55 -6.49
C ALA A 59 4.80 -7.41 -5.71
N LEU A 60 5.75 -8.35 -5.87
CA LEU A 60 7.06 -8.24 -5.24
C LEU A 60 7.89 -7.08 -5.80
N TYR A 61 7.87 -6.85 -7.12
CA TYR A 61 8.53 -5.69 -7.73
C TYR A 61 7.90 -4.37 -7.30
N ARG A 62 6.58 -4.33 -7.09
CA ARG A 62 5.90 -3.15 -6.53
C ARG A 62 6.30 -2.87 -5.09
N ILE A 63 6.35 -3.89 -4.24
CA ILE A 63 6.85 -3.76 -2.86
C ILE A 63 8.29 -3.27 -2.88
N TRP A 64 9.14 -3.85 -3.73
CA TRP A 64 10.52 -3.42 -3.89
C TRP A 64 10.61 -1.94 -4.25
N SER A 65 9.88 -1.53 -5.29
CA SER A 65 9.85 -0.16 -5.77
C SER A 65 9.35 0.80 -4.68
N PHE A 66 8.32 0.39 -3.92
CA PHE A 66 7.79 1.15 -2.80
C PHE A 66 8.85 1.39 -1.73
N CYS A 67 9.57 0.34 -1.29
CA CYS A 67 10.68 0.45 -0.35
C CYS A 67 11.80 1.36 -0.87
N LEU A 68 12.14 1.27 -2.16
CA LEU A 68 13.16 2.14 -2.77
C LEU A 68 12.77 3.62 -2.77
N LEU A 69 11.48 3.92 -2.94
CA LEU A 69 10.97 5.30 -3.04
C LEU A 69 10.67 5.93 -1.68
N PHE A 70 10.18 5.14 -0.71
CA PHE A 70 9.60 5.63 0.54
C PHE A 70 10.24 5.06 1.81
N GLY A 71 11.09 4.03 1.73
CA GLY A 71 11.68 3.39 2.91
C GLY A 71 12.64 4.28 3.71
N SER A 72 13.07 3.82 4.89
CA SER A 72 13.76 4.65 5.90
C SER A 72 15.03 5.33 5.39
N ASN A 73 15.76 4.74 4.43
CA ASN A 73 16.94 5.36 3.83
C ASN A 73 16.63 6.63 3.01
N LYS A 74 15.35 6.97 2.83
CA LYS A 74 14.87 8.14 2.10
C LYS A 74 14.21 9.18 3.00
N ASN A 75 13.97 8.87 4.28
CA ASN A 75 13.18 9.71 5.20
C ASN A 75 11.80 10.10 4.62
N ARG A 76 11.11 9.14 3.99
CA ARG A 76 9.80 9.36 3.31
C ARG A 76 8.73 8.35 3.73
N GLU A 77 8.91 7.80 4.91
CA GLU A 77 8.03 6.78 5.49
C GLU A 77 6.65 7.36 5.81
N ASP A 78 6.64 8.65 6.19
CA ASP A 78 5.45 9.43 6.53
C ASP A 78 4.86 10.20 5.33
N ASP A 79 5.43 10.09 4.12
CA ASP A 79 4.93 10.74 2.90
C ASP A 79 3.72 9.98 2.32
N LEU A 80 2.64 9.96 3.10
CA LEU A 80 1.42 9.24 2.73
C LEU A 80 0.81 9.78 1.44
N VAL A 81 0.91 11.09 1.17
CA VAL A 81 0.38 11.71 -0.04
C VAL A 81 1.10 11.17 -1.28
N GLY A 82 2.44 11.13 -1.26
CA GLY A 82 3.24 10.57 -2.35
C GLY A 82 3.04 9.07 -2.51
N GLN A 83 2.90 8.33 -1.41
CA GLN A 83 2.61 6.89 -1.44
C GLN A 83 1.26 6.58 -2.10
N LEU A 84 0.21 7.32 -1.71
CA LEU A 84 -1.12 7.18 -2.30
C LEU A 84 -1.13 7.54 -3.79
N ASP A 85 -0.44 8.61 -4.18
CA ASP A 85 -0.34 9.00 -5.58
C ASP A 85 0.40 7.95 -6.42
N TRP A 86 1.52 7.42 -5.91
CA TRP A 86 2.26 6.35 -6.58
C TRP A 86 1.40 5.11 -6.82
N LEU A 87 0.66 4.64 -5.81
CA LEU A 87 -0.26 3.49 -5.91
C LEU A 87 -1.42 3.74 -6.90
N ARG A 88 -1.80 5.01 -7.09
CA ARG A 88 -2.83 5.45 -8.06
C ARG A 88 -2.27 5.73 -9.47
N GLY A 89 -1.00 5.43 -9.71
CA GLY A 89 -0.38 5.60 -11.02
C GLY A 89 0.23 6.98 -11.27
N GLY A 90 0.47 7.79 -10.22
CA GLY A 90 1.20 9.06 -10.30
C GLY A 90 0.40 10.22 -10.91
N ALA A 91 -0.93 10.16 -10.86
CA ALA A 91 -1.78 11.14 -11.55
C ALA A 91 -1.62 12.57 -11.01
N VAL A 92 -1.28 12.75 -9.73
CA VAL A 92 -1.05 14.08 -9.13
C VAL A 92 0.37 14.57 -9.44
N ALA A 93 1.37 13.70 -9.33
CA ALA A 93 2.76 13.95 -9.69
C ALA A 93 2.92 14.48 -11.12
N HIS A 94 2.11 14.01 -12.06
CA HIS A 94 2.17 14.40 -13.48
C HIS A 94 1.29 15.61 -13.84
N GLN A 95 0.58 16.23 -12.88
CA GLN A 95 -0.21 17.44 -13.13
C GLN A 95 0.67 18.69 -13.18
N ARG A 96 0.83 19.26 -14.39
CA ARG A 96 1.59 20.50 -14.66
C ARG A 96 1.16 21.73 -13.86
N SER A 97 -0.05 21.73 -13.28
CA SER A 97 -0.59 22.88 -12.55
C SER A 97 -0.20 22.90 -11.06
N CYS A 98 0.24 21.77 -10.49
CA CYS A 98 0.60 21.66 -9.08
C CYS A 98 2.03 22.11 -8.77
N THR A 99 2.92 22.07 -9.76
CA THR A 99 4.31 22.55 -9.63
C THR A 99 4.40 24.08 -9.49
N SER A 100 3.44 24.85 -9.99
CA SER A 100 3.50 26.32 -9.93
C SER A 100 2.90 26.94 -8.66
N THR A 101 1.93 26.28 -8.02
CA THR A 101 1.23 26.85 -6.85
C THR A 101 1.99 26.56 -5.55
N ILE A 102 2.67 25.41 -5.43
CA ILE A 102 3.46 25.06 -4.25
C ILE A 102 4.63 26.03 -4.08
N VAL A 103 5.31 26.43 -5.17
CA VAL A 103 6.41 27.41 -5.16
C VAL A 103 5.97 28.78 -4.60
N SER A 104 4.69 29.14 -4.70
CA SER A 104 4.19 30.42 -4.18
C SER A 104 3.83 30.38 -2.69
N VAL A 105 3.60 29.19 -2.12
CA VAL A 105 3.17 29.01 -0.72
C VAL A 105 4.34 28.57 0.19
N VAL A 106 5.37 27.91 -0.36
CA VAL A 106 6.56 27.45 0.39
C VAL A 106 7.59 28.52 0.77
N ASN A 107 7.36 29.80 0.45
CA ASN A 107 8.24 30.86 0.94
C ASN A 107 8.10 31.16 2.44
N ASP A 108 7.12 30.58 3.14
CA ASP A 108 6.80 30.92 4.55
C ASP A 108 6.81 29.72 5.55
N PHE A 109 7.14 28.49 5.14
CA PHE A 109 7.20 27.34 6.06
C PHE A 109 8.44 26.48 5.84
N ASP A 110 9.07 26.05 6.95
CA ASP A 110 10.41 25.46 7.07
C ASP A 110 10.84 24.51 5.95
N VAL A 111 12.01 24.81 5.38
CA VAL A 111 12.64 24.20 4.19
C VAL A 111 13.20 22.79 4.45
N ALA A 112 12.92 22.15 5.58
CA ALA A 112 13.48 20.84 5.93
C ALA A 112 12.69 19.64 5.36
N ASP A 113 11.41 19.81 5.03
CA ASP A 113 10.52 18.71 4.61
C ASP A 113 10.40 18.54 3.07
N THR A 114 11.27 19.20 2.31
CA THR A 114 11.09 19.39 0.85
C THR A 114 11.95 18.49 -0.05
N ASN A 115 12.63 17.48 0.49
CA ASN A 115 13.41 16.50 -0.32
C ASN A 115 12.53 15.47 -1.06
N GLY A 116 11.25 15.78 -1.27
CA GLY A 116 10.28 14.92 -1.90
C GLY A 116 10.51 14.77 -3.39
N VAL A 117 10.50 13.52 -3.85
CA VAL A 117 10.26 13.11 -5.24
C VAL A 117 9.01 13.78 -5.84
N LEU A 118 8.18 14.49 -5.05
CA LEU A 118 7.03 15.27 -5.51
C LEU A 118 7.37 16.67 -6.08
N PHE A 119 8.55 17.25 -5.85
CA PHE A 119 8.90 18.54 -6.48
C PHE A 119 9.28 18.38 -7.96
N SER A 120 9.79 17.21 -8.34
CA SER A 120 10.10 16.83 -9.74
C SER A 120 10.16 15.30 -9.86
N PRO A 121 9.01 14.60 -9.83
CA PRO A 121 8.98 13.15 -9.98
C PRO A 121 9.49 12.77 -11.38
N PRO A 122 10.25 11.66 -11.52
CA PRO A 122 10.59 11.14 -12.83
C PRO A 122 9.34 10.86 -13.67
N ASP A 123 9.43 10.98 -14.99
CA ASP A 123 8.30 10.71 -15.91
C ASP A 123 7.69 9.31 -15.72
N CYS A 124 8.50 8.35 -15.25
CA CYS A 124 8.06 6.98 -14.97
C CYS A 124 7.45 6.78 -13.58
N PHE A 125 7.32 7.83 -12.75
CA PHE A 125 6.74 7.73 -11.41
C PHE A 125 5.30 7.21 -11.49
N GLY A 126 5.03 6.09 -10.82
CA GLY A 126 3.72 5.43 -10.83
C GLY A 126 3.37 4.72 -12.15
N ALA A 127 4.20 4.78 -13.20
CA ALA A 127 3.87 4.23 -14.52
C ALA A 127 3.65 2.70 -14.52
N GLY A 128 4.26 1.97 -13.57
CA GLY A 128 4.04 0.52 -13.38
C GLY A 128 2.71 0.15 -12.69
N ASN A 129 1.91 1.13 -12.29
CA ASN A 129 0.68 0.95 -11.50
C ASN A 129 -0.60 1.28 -12.29
N HIS A 130 -0.63 1.01 -13.60
CA HIS A 130 -1.72 1.37 -14.53
C HIS A 130 -1.97 2.89 -14.59
N PRO A 131 -1.44 3.59 -15.61
CA PRO A 131 -1.61 5.04 -15.74
C PRO A 131 -3.08 5.48 -15.68
N GLY A 132 -3.38 6.44 -14.80
CA GLY A 132 -4.72 7.03 -14.66
C GLY A 132 -5.69 6.25 -13.77
N ASP A 133 -5.64 4.92 -13.79
CA ASP A 133 -6.53 4.09 -12.98
C ASP A 133 -5.90 3.67 -11.65
N GLY A 134 -4.59 3.45 -11.58
CA GLY A 134 -3.96 2.90 -10.39
C GLY A 134 -4.16 1.39 -10.24
N LEU A 135 -3.53 0.81 -9.22
CA LEU A 135 -3.65 -0.63 -8.93
C LEU A 135 -5.09 -1.08 -8.68
N SER A 136 -5.39 -2.29 -9.14
CA SER A 136 -6.65 -2.99 -8.84
C SER A 136 -6.72 -3.47 -7.38
N ALA A 137 -7.92 -3.83 -6.92
CA ALA A 137 -8.11 -4.35 -5.57
C ALA A 137 -7.34 -5.68 -5.37
N GLU A 138 -7.30 -6.52 -6.41
CA GLU A 138 -6.60 -7.80 -6.41
C GLU A 138 -5.08 -7.62 -6.29
N GLU A 139 -4.50 -6.65 -7.01
CA GLU A 139 -3.07 -6.33 -6.94
C GLU A 139 -2.67 -5.76 -5.57
N LEU A 140 -3.50 -4.88 -5.00
CA LEU A 140 -3.29 -4.32 -3.66
C LEU A 140 -3.37 -5.40 -2.56
N TYR A 141 -4.31 -6.35 -2.72
CA TYR A 141 -4.40 -7.50 -1.83
C TYR A 141 -3.16 -8.38 -1.93
N ALA A 142 -2.70 -8.69 -3.15
CA ALA A 142 -1.48 -9.47 -3.37
C ALA A 142 -0.25 -8.79 -2.74
N MET A 143 -0.12 -7.47 -2.87
CA MET A 143 0.93 -6.71 -2.19
C MET A 143 0.85 -6.86 -0.65
N THR A 144 -0.35 -6.77 -0.07
CA THR A 144 -0.54 -6.91 1.38
C THR A 144 -0.20 -8.33 1.85
N GLU A 145 -0.65 -9.34 1.12
CA GLU A 145 -0.41 -10.75 1.40
C GLU A 145 1.09 -11.08 1.37
N LEU A 146 1.81 -10.64 0.32
CA LEU A 146 3.24 -10.87 0.20
C LEU A 146 4.07 -10.03 1.17
N TRP A 147 3.63 -8.81 1.51
CA TRP A 147 4.26 -8.01 2.56
C TRP A 147 4.24 -8.71 3.91
N ASN A 148 3.10 -9.31 4.27
CA ASN A 148 3.00 -10.10 5.50
C ASN A 148 3.93 -11.33 5.47
N CYS A 149 4.08 -11.97 4.31
CA CYS A 149 5.04 -13.06 4.14
C CYS A 149 6.48 -12.58 4.38
N LEU A 150 6.87 -11.44 3.81
CA LEU A 150 8.19 -10.84 4.03
C LEU A 150 8.46 -10.56 5.52
N SER A 151 7.46 -10.09 6.27
CA SER A 151 7.54 -9.96 7.73
C SER A 151 7.81 -11.29 8.42
N VAL A 152 7.08 -12.34 8.05
CA VAL A 152 7.27 -13.70 8.59
C VAL A 152 8.66 -14.26 8.30
N LEU A 153 9.26 -13.95 7.14
CA LEU A 153 10.57 -14.47 6.76
C LEU A 153 11.71 -14.03 7.71
N ILE A 154 11.58 -12.87 8.37
CA ILE A 154 12.56 -12.32 9.31
C ILE A 154 12.07 -12.26 10.76
N GLN A 155 10.90 -12.85 11.05
CA GLN A 155 10.31 -12.85 12.40
C GLN A 155 11.20 -13.49 13.48
N GLY A 156 12.24 -14.23 13.10
CA GLY A 156 13.19 -14.86 14.01
C GLY A 156 13.98 -13.88 14.90
N PHE A 157 13.90 -12.58 14.64
CA PHE A 157 14.42 -11.55 15.54
C PHE A 157 13.49 -11.23 16.72
N GLN A 158 12.19 -11.44 16.58
CA GLN A 158 11.21 -11.06 17.61
C GLN A 158 11.43 -11.86 18.90
N GLY A 159 11.22 -11.22 20.05
CA GLY A 159 11.47 -11.82 21.38
C GLY A 159 12.93 -12.12 21.72
N CYS A 160 13.90 -11.73 20.88
CA CYS A 160 15.34 -11.96 21.11
C CYS A 160 16.05 -10.70 21.61
N THR A 161 15.53 -10.07 22.67
CA THR A 161 16.01 -8.78 23.19
C THR A 161 17.45 -8.83 23.72
N ASP A 162 17.82 -9.93 24.39
CA ASP A 162 19.19 -10.14 24.90
C ASP A 162 20.22 -10.10 23.77
N GLN A 163 19.96 -10.83 22.67
CA GLN A 163 20.82 -10.85 21.50
C GLN A 163 20.77 -9.51 20.76
N ALA A 164 19.60 -8.88 20.65
CA ALA A 164 19.48 -7.56 20.04
C ALA A 164 20.38 -6.53 20.76
N ARG A 165 20.42 -6.58 22.10
CA ARG A 165 21.29 -5.75 22.92
C ARG A 165 22.78 -6.06 22.70
N GLU A 166 23.17 -7.33 22.70
CA GLU A 166 24.56 -7.74 22.46
C GLU A 166 25.10 -7.25 21.10
N TYR A 167 24.23 -7.25 20.09
CA TYR A 167 24.59 -6.83 18.73
C TYR A 167 24.38 -5.34 18.46
N GLY A 168 23.91 -4.58 19.44
CA GLY A 168 23.84 -3.12 19.40
C GLY A 168 22.61 -2.56 18.66
N VAL A 169 21.50 -3.32 18.61
CA VAL A 169 20.23 -2.84 18.02
C VAL A 169 19.69 -1.62 18.79
N PHE A 170 19.90 -1.59 20.11
CA PHE A 170 19.42 -0.51 20.98
C PHE A 170 20.43 0.63 21.15
N ASP A 171 21.66 0.52 20.62
CA ASP A 171 22.70 1.55 20.76
C ASP A 171 22.26 2.94 20.27
N PRO A 172 21.48 3.08 19.16
CA PRO A 172 20.99 4.38 18.70
C PRO A 172 19.81 4.94 19.51
N THR A 173 19.32 4.20 20.50
CA THR A 173 18.10 4.52 21.26
C THR A 173 18.45 4.98 22.68
N CYS A 174 17.46 5.51 23.41
CA CYS A 174 17.59 5.81 24.84
C CYS A 174 17.23 4.63 25.77
N ILE A 175 16.98 3.43 25.24
CA ILE A 175 16.49 2.28 26.02
C ILE A 175 17.62 1.66 26.85
N GLY A 176 17.55 1.87 28.17
CA GLY A 176 18.45 1.27 29.15
C GLY A 176 18.24 -0.23 29.31
N GLY A 177 19.28 -0.95 29.74
CA GLY A 177 19.16 -2.38 30.05
C GLY A 177 18.19 -2.63 31.21
N GLY A 178 17.31 -3.61 31.05
CA GLY A 178 16.32 -4.00 32.06
C GLY A 178 14.93 -3.36 31.89
N ASP A 179 14.77 -2.47 30.92
CA ASP A 179 13.46 -2.02 30.45
C ASP A 179 12.90 -3.04 29.44
N VAL A 180 12.32 -4.13 29.95
CA VAL A 180 11.86 -5.27 29.14
C VAL A 180 10.80 -4.83 28.12
N ASP A 181 9.84 -4.00 28.55
CA ASP A 181 8.76 -3.53 27.68
C ASP A 181 9.29 -2.58 26.59
N GLY A 182 10.21 -1.68 26.96
CA GLY A 182 10.87 -0.78 26.01
C GLY A 182 11.78 -1.51 25.02
N GLU A 183 12.51 -2.52 25.47
CA GLU A 183 13.36 -3.36 24.60
C GLU A 183 12.52 -4.14 23.59
N GLU A 184 11.42 -4.77 23.99
CA GLU A 184 10.56 -5.52 23.08
C GLU A 184 9.89 -4.59 22.06
N ALA A 185 9.33 -3.46 22.51
CA ALA A 185 8.70 -2.49 21.62
C ALA A 185 9.70 -1.91 20.60
N MET A 186 10.93 -1.62 21.05
CA MET A 186 11.97 -1.09 20.17
C MET A 186 12.54 -2.15 19.21
N LEU A 187 12.57 -3.41 19.63
CA LEU A 187 12.93 -4.54 18.77
C LEU A 187 11.88 -4.77 17.68
N GLU A 188 10.60 -4.63 18.01
CA GLU A 188 9.52 -4.67 17.04
C GLU A 188 9.61 -3.51 16.03
N GLU A 189 9.92 -2.30 16.51
CA GLU A 189 10.13 -1.14 15.64
C GLU A 189 11.37 -1.30 14.74
N TRP A 190 12.45 -1.90 15.25
CA TRP A 190 13.60 -2.26 14.43
C TRP A 190 13.24 -3.31 13.36
N HIS A 191 12.39 -4.29 13.70
CA HIS A 191 11.85 -5.23 12.72
C HIS A 191 11.07 -4.52 11.60
N TYR A 192 10.24 -3.52 11.93
CA TYR A 192 9.57 -2.70 10.92
C TYR A 192 10.55 -1.89 10.06
N TYR A 193 11.58 -1.30 10.67
CA TYR A 193 12.67 -0.64 9.95
C TYR A 193 13.33 -1.58 8.92
N LEU A 194 13.64 -2.82 9.30
CA LEU A 194 14.24 -3.80 8.38
C LEU A 194 13.36 -4.09 7.16
N LEU A 195 12.04 -4.11 7.33
CA LEU A 195 11.10 -4.31 6.21
C LEU A 195 11.13 -3.15 5.22
N THR A 196 11.30 -1.91 5.69
CA THR A 196 11.33 -0.74 4.81
C THR A 196 12.57 -0.71 3.90
N LEU A 197 13.65 -1.42 4.28
CA LEU A 197 14.87 -1.54 3.49
C LEU A 197 14.69 -2.39 2.22
N GLY A 198 13.60 -3.16 2.16
CA GLY A 198 13.15 -3.84 0.96
C GLY A 198 13.65 -5.27 0.76
N PRO A 199 13.19 -5.93 -0.33
CA PRO A 199 13.23 -7.38 -0.44
C PRO A 199 14.64 -8.00 -0.47
N ALA A 200 15.64 -7.32 -1.05
CA ALA A 200 17.02 -7.80 -1.02
C ALA A 200 17.59 -7.96 0.39
N ARG A 201 17.32 -6.99 1.28
CA ARG A 201 17.78 -7.05 2.68
C ARG A 201 17.03 -8.13 3.44
N ILE A 202 15.73 -8.24 3.20
CA ILE A 202 14.90 -9.30 3.79
C ILE A 202 15.41 -10.68 3.37
N LEU A 203 15.79 -10.88 2.10
CA LEU A 203 16.35 -12.15 1.62
C LEU A 203 17.66 -12.50 2.33
N ASP A 204 18.59 -11.54 2.45
CA ASP A 204 19.87 -11.74 3.14
C ASP A 204 19.63 -12.25 4.58
N LEU A 205 18.74 -11.59 5.30
CA LEU A 205 18.39 -11.90 6.69
C LEU A 205 17.63 -13.24 6.80
N ALA A 206 16.62 -13.46 5.95
CA ALA A 206 15.82 -14.69 5.95
C ALA A 206 16.66 -15.95 5.69
N ASN A 207 17.71 -15.82 4.88
CA ASN A 207 18.68 -16.90 4.63
C ASN A 207 19.56 -17.16 5.87
N ALA A 208 19.92 -16.13 6.63
CA ALA A 208 20.66 -16.28 7.88
C ALA A 208 19.86 -17.00 8.99
N PHE A 209 18.53 -17.09 8.86
CA PHE A 209 17.65 -17.85 9.76
C PHE A 209 17.25 -19.23 9.24
N SER A 210 17.78 -19.68 8.11
CA SER A 210 17.34 -20.94 7.52
C SER A 210 17.54 -22.13 8.48
N PRO A 211 16.51 -22.98 8.72
CA PRO A 211 16.60 -24.11 9.66
C PRO A 211 17.76 -25.07 9.37
N THR A 212 18.26 -25.08 8.13
CA THR A 212 19.35 -25.95 7.68
C THR A 212 20.74 -25.32 7.81
N ARG A 213 20.86 -24.01 8.03
CA ARG A 213 22.14 -23.27 7.94
C ARG A 213 22.33 -22.14 8.95
N GLY A 214 21.27 -21.71 9.65
CA GLY A 214 21.24 -20.44 10.36
C GLY A 214 20.84 -20.54 11.83
N SER A 215 21.42 -19.68 12.66
CA SER A 215 21.03 -19.42 14.05
C SER A 215 20.58 -17.96 14.18
N VAL A 216 19.76 -17.66 15.19
CA VAL A 216 19.38 -16.26 15.50
C VAL A 216 20.62 -15.38 15.68
N VAL A 217 21.67 -15.93 16.27
CA VAL A 217 22.98 -15.27 16.45
C VAL A 217 23.61 -14.90 15.11
N SER A 218 23.53 -15.77 14.09
CA SER A 218 24.05 -15.43 12.75
C SER A 218 23.23 -14.35 12.05
N GLY A 219 21.91 -14.27 12.33
CA GLY A 219 21.05 -13.19 11.86
C GLY A 219 21.50 -11.82 12.39
N PHE A 220 21.68 -11.69 13.71
CA PHE A 220 22.15 -10.44 14.32
C PHE A 220 23.59 -10.09 13.93
N ALA A 221 24.49 -11.09 13.83
CA ALA A 221 25.85 -10.87 13.34
C ALA A 221 25.88 -10.33 11.91
N LEU A 222 25.03 -10.87 11.03
CA LEU A 222 24.89 -10.38 9.66
C LEU A 222 24.30 -8.96 9.63
N ALA A 223 23.29 -8.69 10.47
CA ALA A 223 22.68 -7.37 10.58
C ALA A 223 23.71 -6.32 11.00
N LYS A 224 24.53 -6.61 12.03
CA LYS A 224 25.63 -5.75 12.46
C LYS A 224 26.68 -5.56 11.36
N ALA A 225 27.10 -6.63 10.69
CA ALA A 225 28.08 -6.57 9.60
C ALA A 225 27.59 -5.74 8.39
N LYS A 226 26.26 -5.69 8.15
CA LYS A 226 25.63 -4.86 7.12
C LYS A 226 25.23 -3.47 7.62
N ASN A 227 25.65 -3.07 8.83
CA ASN A 227 25.30 -1.81 9.49
C ASN A 227 23.79 -1.59 9.64
N LEU A 228 22.99 -2.66 9.77
CA LEU A 228 21.54 -2.58 9.96
C LEU A 228 21.15 -2.27 11.41
N THR A 229 22.10 -2.38 12.35
CA THR A 229 21.94 -1.97 13.75
C THR A 229 22.24 -0.48 13.97
N GLN A 230 22.77 0.21 12.96
CA GLN A 230 22.95 1.66 12.94
C GLN A 230 21.75 2.27 12.21
N TRP A 231 20.64 2.41 12.93
CA TRP A 231 19.36 2.88 12.39
C TRP A 231 18.86 4.09 13.18
N THR A 232 17.83 4.76 12.64
CA THR A 232 17.23 5.93 13.29
C THR A 232 15.89 5.52 13.92
N PRO A 233 15.78 5.47 15.25
CA PRO A 233 14.49 5.22 15.91
C PRO A 233 13.47 6.29 15.52
N PRO A 234 12.17 5.94 15.42
CA PRO A 234 11.15 6.94 15.13
C PRO A 234 10.97 7.87 16.33
N TYR A 235 10.26 8.98 16.14
CA TYR A 235 9.81 9.81 17.25
C TYR A 235 8.90 8.98 18.18
N PRO A 236 8.83 9.26 19.51
CA PRO A 236 8.11 8.43 20.47
C PRO A 236 6.62 8.17 20.19
N THR A 237 5.99 8.98 19.34
CA THR A 237 4.58 8.85 18.93
C THR A 237 4.40 8.32 17.51
N SER A 238 5.49 7.99 16.81
CA SER A 238 5.48 7.48 15.44
C SER A 238 5.99 6.04 15.41
N SER A 239 5.54 5.27 14.42
CA SER A 239 5.97 3.89 14.20
C SER A 239 5.88 3.53 12.73
N ARG A 240 6.79 2.67 12.29
CA ARG A 240 6.81 2.11 10.92
C ARG A 240 5.89 0.91 10.76
N ALA A 241 5.14 0.51 11.78
CA ALA A 241 4.24 -0.65 11.75
C ALA A 241 3.23 -0.61 10.58
N THR A 242 2.81 0.59 10.19
CA THR A 242 1.85 0.84 9.10
C THR A 242 2.49 1.13 7.76
N PHE A 243 3.84 1.12 7.67
CA PHE A 243 4.58 1.32 6.43
C PHE A 243 4.09 0.32 5.37
N LEU A 244 3.80 0.82 4.16
CA LEU A 244 3.05 0.15 3.09
C LEU A 244 1.56 -0.10 3.40
N LYS A 245 1.24 -0.72 4.54
CA LYS A 245 -0.12 -1.21 4.86
C LYS A 245 -1.16 -0.09 4.85
N GLU A 246 -0.85 1.08 5.41
CA GLU A 246 -1.82 2.19 5.45
C GLU A 246 -2.17 2.70 4.05
N ALA A 247 -1.17 2.99 3.22
CA ALA A 247 -1.38 3.50 1.88
C ALA A 247 -2.12 2.47 1.01
N VAL A 248 -1.72 1.19 1.09
CA VAL A 248 -2.38 0.10 0.36
C VAL A 248 -3.83 -0.10 0.82
N ALA A 249 -4.10 -0.09 2.12
CA ALA A 249 -5.45 -0.24 2.66
C ALA A 249 -6.38 0.91 2.20
N LYS A 250 -5.91 2.16 2.26
CA LYS A 250 -6.69 3.32 1.81
C LYS A 250 -7.06 3.25 0.32
N VAL A 251 -6.13 2.83 -0.54
CA VAL A 251 -6.43 2.67 -1.98
C VAL A 251 -7.35 1.46 -2.20
N TYR A 252 -7.13 0.36 -1.47
CA TYR A 252 -7.96 -0.83 -1.56
C TYR A 252 -9.41 -0.55 -1.20
N GLU A 253 -9.66 0.10 -0.06
CA GLU A 253 -11.00 0.48 0.39
C GLU A 253 -11.72 1.37 -0.63
N GLN A 254 -11.00 2.31 -1.25
CA GLN A 254 -11.55 3.14 -2.32
C GLN A 254 -11.96 2.31 -3.54
N LYS A 255 -11.13 1.35 -3.96
CA LYS A 255 -11.44 0.46 -5.09
C LYS A 255 -12.67 -0.39 -4.81
N ILE A 256 -12.77 -0.91 -3.60
CA ILE A 256 -13.91 -1.70 -3.15
C ILE A 256 -15.18 -0.84 -3.10
N ALA A 257 -15.11 0.37 -2.51
CA ALA A 257 -16.24 1.30 -2.46
C ALA A 257 -16.73 1.70 -3.85
N LEU A 258 -15.81 1.97 -4.79
CA LEU A 258 -16.16 2.28 -6.18
C LEU A 258 -16.89 1.11 -6.86
N ARG A 259 -16.40 -0.13 -6.69
CA ARG A 259 -17.08 -1.32 -7.22
C ARG A 259 -18.49 -1.47 -6.65
N PHE A 260 -18.67 -1.32 -5.33
CA PHE A 260 -20.00 -1.40 -4.71
C PHE A 260 -20.93 -0.26 -5.11
N SER A 261 -20.40 0.95 -5.33
CA SER A 261 -21.19 2.09 -5.83
C SER A 261 -21.62 1.92 -7.30
N ALA A 262 -20.85 1.17 -8.08
CA ALA A 262 -21.11 0.84 -9.48
C ALA A 262 -21.98 -0.41 -9.67
N MET A 263 -22.21 -1.21 -8.62
CA MET A 263 -23.13 -2.35 -8.67
C MET A 263 -24.57 -1.89 -8.99
N PRO A 264 -25.39 -2.75 -9.64
CA PRO A 264 -26.63 -2.36 -10.31
C PRO A 264 -27.74 -1.83 -9.40
N ALA A 265 -27.53 -1.67 -8.09
CA ALA A 265 -28.49 -1.06 -7.16
C ALA A 265 -29.05 0.29 -7.67
N LYS A 266 -28.22 1.08 -8.37
CA LYS A 266 -28.67 2.36 -8.97
C LYS A 266 -29.53 2.18 -10.22
N LEU A 267 -29.21 1.18 -11.05
CA LEU A 267 -29.96 0.84 -12.27
C LEU A 267 -31.26 0.12 -11.93
N GLU A 268 -31.24 -0.84 -11.00
CA GLU A 268 -32.41 -1.52 -10.46
C GLU A 268 -33.35 -0.53 -9.77
N MET A 269 -32.82 0.39 -8.96
CA MET A 269 -33.66 1.43 -8.35
C MET A 269 -34.28 2.37 -9.39
N GLN A 270 -33.55 2.73 -10.46
CA GLN A 270 -34.11 3.50 -11.58
C GLN A 270 -35.18 2.73 -12.35
N GLU A 271 -34.99 1.43 -12.55
CA GLU A 271 -35.96 0.57 -13.23
C GLU A 271 -37.22 0.36 -12.39
N VAL A 272 -37.07 0.14 -11.08
CA VAL A 272 -38.19 0.09 -10.13
C VAL A 272 -38.95 1.41 -10.11
N LYS A 273 -38.25 2.55 -10.09
CA LYS A 273 -38.90 3.88 -10.19
C LYS A 273 -39.66 4.05 -11.51
N ARG A 274 -39.07 3.65 -12.65
CA ARG A 274 -39.74 3.68 -13.96
C ARG A 274 -40.99 2.80 -14.00
N LYS A 275 -40.91 1.57 -13.47
CA LYS A 275 -42.06 0.65 -13.39
C LYS A 275 -43.18 1.21 -12.51
N ARG A 276 -42.85 1.84 -11.38
CA ARG A 276 -43.84 2.51 -10.51
C ARG A 276 -44.52 3.69 -11.19
N VAL A 277 -43.76 4.55 -11.89
CA VAL A 277 -44.33 5.69 -12.63
C VAL A 277 -45.22 5.20 -13.77
N ALA A 278 -44.80 4.17 -14.51
CA ALA A 278 -45.61 3.57 -15.57
C ALA A 278 -46.92 2.97 -15.04
N SER A 279 -46.86 2.24 -13.92
CA SER A 279 -48.04 1.67 -13.26
C SER A 279 -49.02 2.74 -12.79
N LEU A 280 -48.52 3.83 -12.18
CA LEU A 280 -49.34 4.95 -11.74
C LEU A 280 -49.99 5.68 -12.92
N ALA A 281 -49.24 5.87 -14.02
CA ALA A 281 -49.77 6.50 -15.23
C ALA A 281 -50.88 5.65 -15.86
N GLU A 282 -50.75 4.33 -15.85
CA GLU A 282 -51.75 3.41 -16.38
C GLU A 282 -53.00 3.36 -15.49
N GLU A 283 -52.83 3.36 -14.17
CA GLU A 283 -53.94 3.49 -13.22
C GLU A 283 -54.72 4.80 -13.43
N LEU A 284 -54.02 5.93 -13.63
CA LEU A 284 -54.64 7.22 -13.92
C LEU A 284 -55.40 7.21 -15.26
N ARG A 285 -54.90 6.51 -16.27
CA ARG A 285 -55.59 6.35 -17.57
C ARG A 285 -56.85 5.52 -17.42
N LEU A 286 -56.78 4.37 -16.73
CA LEU A 286 -57.92 3.50 -16.47
C LEU A 286 -59.01 4.20 -15.65
N ARG A 287 -58.62 4.96 -14.63
CA ARG A 287 -59.55 5.77 -13.82
C ARG A 287 -60.19 6.92 -14.60
N ARG A 288 -59.53 7.46 -15.63
CA ARG A 288 -60.10 8.47 -16.54
C ARG A 288 -61.11 7.87 -17.52
N SER A 289 -60.91 6.63 -17.95
CA SER A 289 -61.86 5.91 -18.82
C SER A 289 -63.06 5.32 -18.05
N SER A 290 -62.91 5.06 -16.75
CA SER A 290 -64.00 4.66 -15.87
C SER A 290 -64.82 5.89 -15.42
N SER A 291 -66.14 5.77 -15.38
CA SER A 291 -67.08 6.83 -14.99
C SER A 291 -67.03 7.21 -13.49
N GLU A 292 -65.93 6.95 -12.79
CA GLU A 292 -65.67 7.40 -11.41
C GLU A 292 -64.91 8.73 -11.31
N TYR A 293 -64.41 9.27 -12.42
CA TYR A 293 -63.64 10.52 -12.44
C TYR A 293 -64.43 11.77 -11.98
N LYS A 294 -65.75 11.68 -11.82
CA LYS A 294 -66.61 12.80 -11.40
C LYS A 294 -66.73 13.00 -9.89
N ARG A 295 -66.12 12.18 -9.04
CA ARG A 295 -66.25 12.32 -7.57
C ARG A 295 -64.95 12.09 -6.79
N LEU A 296 -63.88 12.80 -7.12
CA LEU A 296 -62.77 12.98 -6.19
C LEU A 296 -62.40 14.46 -6.06
N PRO A 297 -61.99 14.93 -4.86
CA PRO A 297 -61.64 16.31 -4.64
C PRO A 297 -60.41 16.66 -5.49
N LEU A 298 -60.45 17.83 -6.12
CA LEU A 298 -59.30 18.45 -6.78
C LEU A 298 -58.13 18.39 -5.78
N ILE A 299 -57.02 17.76 -6.18
CA ILE A 299 -55.77 17.74 -5.42
C ILE A 299 -55.49 19.18 -4.99
N SER A 300 -55.50 19.41 -3.67
CA SER A 300 -55.16 20.70 -3.07
C SER A 300 -53.81 21.10 -3.63
N ALA A 301 -53.76 22.21 -4.35
CA ALA A 301 -52.50 22.84 -4.71
C ALA A 301 -51.77 23.11 -3.40
N GLU A 302 -50.67 22.39 -3.16
CA GLU A 302 -49.73 22.75 -2.10
C GLU A 302 -49.42 24.24 -2.26
N ARG A 303 -49.71 25.01 -1.20
CA ARG A 303 -49.47 26.45 -1.19
C ARG A 303 -47.97 26.68 -1.43
N PRO A 304 -47.59 27.63 -2.29
CA PRO A 304 -46.19 28.00 -2.45
C PRO A 304 -45.61 28.44 -1.10
N MET A 305 -44.40 28.00 -0.81
CA MET A 305 -43.63 28.27 0.43
C MET A 305 -43.17 29.75 0.55
N SER A 306 -43.94 30.70 0.02
CA SER A 306 -43.64 32.14 0.06
C SER A 306 -44.64 32.97 0.87
N GLU A 307 -45.64 32.35 1.52
CA GLU A 307 -46.59 33.05 2.41
C GLU A 307 -46.26 32.88 3.90
N TRP A 308 -44.98 32.80 4.25
CA TRP A 308 -44.55 33.08 5.62
C TRP A 308 -44.00 34.50 5.64
N SER A 309 -44.81 35.45 6.10
CA SER A 309 -44.33 36.79 6.43
C SER A 309 -44.91 37.23 7.77
N THR A 310 -43.97 37.69 8.61
CA THR A 310 -44.06 38.48 9.84
C THR A 310 -44.67 37.85 11.08
#